data_AF-A0A9D8TRV2-F1
#
_entry.id   AF-A0A9D8TRV2-F1
#
_cell.length_a   1.000
_cell.length_b   1.000
_cell.length_c   1.000
_cell.angle_alpha   90.00
_cell.angle_beta   90.00
_cell.angle_gamma   90.00
#
_symmetry.space_group_name_H-M   'P 1'
#
loop_
_entity.id
_entity.type
_entity.pdbx_description
1 polymer ?
#
loop_
_entity_poly.entity_id
_entity_poly.type
_entity_poly.pdbx_seq_one_letter_code
_entity_poly.pdbx_strand_id
1 'polypeptide(L)' 'MGVVDRNILRMGVWECLYGQPGSTGAYINESVKLAKIYCDSKSVNFIYGVLCAASGRNRGDKGEGPKSIELKV' A
#
# COMPACT_ATOMS: atom_id res chain seq x y z
N MET A 1 -13.09 -6.71 -11.66
CA MET A 1 -11.83 -6.01 -11.31
C MET A 1 -11.33 -5.29 -12.55
N GLY A 2 -11.23 -3.98 -12.47
CA GLY A 2 -10.74 -3.14 -13.57
C GLY A 2 -9.28 -3.44 -13.93
N VAL A 3 -8.87 -3.04 -15.12
CA VAL A 3 -7.44 -3.08 -15.53
C VAL A 3 -6.58 -2.23 -14.59
N VAL A 4 -7.09 -1.08 -14.17
CA VAL A 4 -6.41 -0.16 -13.24
C VAL A 4 -6.23 -0.80 -11.86
N ASP A 5 -7.27 -1.42 -11.29
CA ASP A 5 -7.22 -2.10 -9.98
C ASP A 5 -6.12 -3.16 -9.95
N ARG A 6 -5.98 -3.94 -11.03
CA ARG A 6 -4.93 -4.95 -11.19
C ARG A 6 -3.54 -4.34 -11.20
N ASN A 7 -3.36 -3.22 -11.90
CA ASN A 7 -2.06 -2.57 -12.01
C ASN A 7 -1.63 -1.98 -10.67
N ILE A 8 -2.55 -1.31 -9.96
CA ILE A 8 -2.28 -0.77 -8.61
C ILE A 8 -1.91 -1.91 -7.65
N LEU A 9 -2.65 -3.01 -7.66
CA LEU A 9 -2.35 -4.16 -6.80
C LEU A 9 -1.00 -4.80 -7.11
N ARG A 10 -0.62 -4.96 -8.38
CA ARG A 10 0.69 -5.52 -8.74
C ARG A 10 1.83 -4.67 -8.21
N MET A 11 1.76 -3.36 -8.41
CA MET A 11 2.77 -2.43 -7.92
C MET A 11 2.83 -2.45 -6.39
N GLY A 12 1.69 -2.27 -5.72
CA GLY A 12 1.63 -2.22 -4.26
C GLY A 12 2.05 -3.52 -3.58
N VAL A 13 1.68 -4.69 -4.12
CA VAL A 13 2.13 -5.99 -3.58
C VAL A 13 3.63 -6.16 -3.75
N TRP A 14 4.18 -5.80 -4.91
CA TRP A 14 5.61 -5.90 -5.14
C TRP A 14 6.39 -4.98 -4.18
N GLU A 15 5.96 -3.73 -4.00
CA GLU A 15 6.57 -2.79 -3.06
C GLU A 15 6.44 -3.26 -1.60
N CYS A 16 5.30 -3.84 -1.22
CA CYS A 16 5.13 -4.37 0.15
C CYS A 16 6.03 -5.57 0.45
N LEU A 17 6.33 -6.41 -0.54
CA LEU A 17 7.12 -7.63 -0.35
C LEU A 17 8.62 -7.42 -0.55
N TYR A 18 9.01 -6.54 -1.47
CA TYR A 18 10.40 -6.38 -1.92
C TYR A 18 10.92 -4.94 -1.80
N GLY A 19 10.07 -4.00 -1.41
CA GLY A 19 10.44 -2.60 -1.20
C GLY A 19 11.27 -2.38 0.06
N GLN A 20 11.43 -1.11 0.42
CA GLN A 20 12.26 -0.71 1.55
C GLN A 20 11.63 -1.16 2.87
N PRO A 21 12.39 -1.83 3.76
CA PRO A 21 11.89 -2.26 5.06
C PRO A 21 11.43 -1.05 5.90
N GLY A 22 10.30 -1.19 6.59
CA GLY A 22 9.70 -0.13 7.42
C GLY A 22 8.84 0.88 6.67
N SER A 23 8.70 0.77 5.34
CA SER A 23 7.89 1.70 4.52
C SER A 23 6.56 1.13 4.01
N THR A 24 6.20 -0.09 4.44
CA THR A 24 4.95 -0.78 4.06
C THR A 24 3.70 0.09 4.23
N GLY A 25 3.65 0.93 5.27
CA GLY A 25 2.52 1.86 5.46
C GLY A 25 2.42 2.96 4.43
N ALA A 26 3.56 3.48 3.97
CA ALA A 26 3.58 4.45 2.89
C ALA A 26 3.09 3.80 1.59
N TYR A 27 3.57 2.61 1.23
CA TYR A 27 3.14 1.90 0.01
C TYR A 27 1.63 1.64 -0.05
N ILE A 28 1.05 1.19 1.07
CA ILE A 28 -0.40 0.99 1.17
C ILE A 28 -1.15 2.32 1.00
N ASN A 29 -0.69 3.38 1.66
CA ASN A 29 -1.33 4.69 1.60
C ASN A 29 -1.28 5.31 0.20
N GLU A 30 -0.13 5.24 -0.49
CA GLU A 30 0.02 5.73 -1.86
C GLU A 30 -0.82 4.90 -2.86
N SER A 31 -0.86 3.57 -2.69
CA SER A 31 -1.75 2.71 -3.49
C SER A 31 -3.23 3.07 -3.32
N VAL A 32 -3.65 3.37 -2.10
CA VAL A 32 -5.03 3.82 -1.80
C VAL A 32 -5.33 5.20 -2.41
N LYS A 33 -4.37 6.13 -2.39
CA LYS A 33 -4.53 7.44 -3.06
C LYS A 33 -4.70 7.28 -4.57
N LEU A 34 -3.90 6.44 -5.21
CA LEU A 34 -4.05 6.13 -6.64
C LEU A 34 -5.44 5.52 -6.93
N ALA A 35 -5.89 4.59 -6.10
CA ALA A 35 -7.21 3.99 -6.25
C ALA A 35 -8.36 5.01 -6.13
N LYS A 36 -8.23 6.04 -5.27
CA LYS A 36 -9.23 7.11 -5.16
C LYS A 36 -9.30 8.01 -6.39
N ILE A 37 -8.20 8.13 -7.14
CA ILE A 37 -8.13 8.97 -8.34
C ILE A 37 -8.65 8.21 -9.56
N TYR A 38 -8.31 6.92 -9.68
CA TYR A 38 -8.51 6.16 -10.92
C TYR A 38 -9.52 5.00 -10.83
N CYS A 39 -10.04 4.68 -9.64
CA CYS A 39 -10.99 3.58 -9.43
C CYS A 39 -12.25 4.02 -8.68
N ASP A 40 -13.24 3.14 -8.64
CA ASP A 40 -14.47 3.32 -7.88
C ASP A 40 -14.24 3.16 -6.36
N SER A 41 -15.14 3.73 -5.56
CA SER A 41 -15.10 3.68 -4.09
C SER A 41 -15.05 2.25 -3.51
N LYS A 42 -15.61 1.26 -4.22
CA LYS A 42 -15.53 -0.17 -3.82
C LYS A 42 -14.12 -0.73 -3.99
N SER A 43 -13.40 -0.32 -5.03
CA SER A 43 -12.04 -0.78 -5.32
C SER A 43 -11.05 -0.26 -4.28
N VAL A 44 -11.27 0.92 -3.71
CA VAL A 44 -10.42 1.48 -2.65
C VAL A 44 -10.33 0.55 -1.43
N ASN A 45 -11.49 0.12 -0.90
CA ASN A 45 -11.53 -0.78 0.25
C ASN A 45 -10.99 -2.18 -0.08
N PHE A 46 -11.24 -2.65 -1.30
CA PHE A 46 -10.74 -3.93 -1.78
C PHE A 46 -9.20 -3.93 -1.87
N ILE A 47 -8.60 -2.90 -2.48
CA ILE A 47 -7.15 -2.77 -2.63
C ILE A 47 -6.48 -2.68 -1.26
N TYR A 48 -7.02 -1.87 -0.34
CA TYR A 48 -6.49 -1.77 1.02
C TYR A 48 -6.50 -3.13 1.74
N GLY A 49 -7.60 -3.88 1.66
CA GLY A 49 -7.72 -5.19 2.29
C GLY A 49 -6.70 -6.21 1.76
N VAL A 50 -6.52 -6.25 0.43
CA VAL A 50 -5.57 -7.17 -0.21
C VAL A 50 -4.13 -6.80 0.15
N LEU A 51 -3.76 -5.52 0.14
CA LEU A 51 -2.39 -5.10 0.47
C LEU A 51 -2.04 -5.37 1.94
N CYS A 52 -2.96 -5.12 2.88
CA CYS A 52 -2.76 -5.48 4.29
C CYS A 52 -2.54 -7.00 4.46
N ALA A 53 -3.34 -7.83 3.76
CA ALA A 53 -3.17 -9.28 3.80
C ALA A 53 -1.82 -9.72 3.20
N ALA A 54 -1.43 -9.14 2.06
CA ALA A 54 -0.17 -9.45 1.39
C ALA A 54 1.05 -9.04 2.21
N SER A 55 0.96 -7.93 2.95
CA SER A 55 2.05 -7.44 3.81
C SER A 55 2.07 -8.07 5.20
N GLY A 56 1.20 -9.04 5.50
CA GLY A 56 1.07 -9.62 6.83
C GLY A 56 0.59 -8.64 7.91
N ARG A 57 0.04 -7.49 7.52
CA ARG A 57 -0.50 -6.49 8.45
C ARG A 57 -1.88 -6.91 8.94
N ASN A 58 -1.95 -7.31 10.20
CA ASN A 58 -3.21 -7.42 10.91
C ASN A 58 -3.67 -6.05 11.41
N ARG A 59 -4.98 -5.86 11.62
CA ARG A 59 -5.59 -4.59 12.08
C ARG A 59 -5.02 -4.03 13.40
N GLY A 60 -4.17 -4.78 14.10
CA GLY A 60 -3.47 -4.37 15.32
C GLY A 60 -2.06 -3.79 15.10
N ASP A 61 -1.50 -3.87 13.89
CA ASP A 61 -0.20 -3.29 13.57
C ASP A 61 -0.38 -1.77 13.37
N LYS A 62 -0.14 -1.00 14.44
CA LYS A 62 -0.08 0.46 14.34
C LYS A 62 1.02 0.77 13.35
N GLY A 63 0.63 1.23 12.17
CA GLY A 63 1.59 1.47 11.12
C GLY A 63 2.68 2.40 11.63
N GLU A 64 3.87 1.84 11.84
CA GLU A 64 5.08 2.65 11.90
C GLU A 64 5.12 3.39 10.57
N GLY A 65 4.76 4.67 10.61
CA GLY A 65 5.06 5.61 9.56
C GLY A 65 6.58 5.60 9.35
N PRO A 66 7.07 6.03 8.18
CA PRO A 66 8.49 5.99 7.91
C PRO A 66 9.21 6.69 9.07
N LYS A 67 10.07 5.95 9.79
CA LYS A 67 11.11 6.57 10.60
C LYS A 67 11.82 7.49 9.63
N SER A 68 11.68 8.79 9.83
CA SER A 68 12.35 9.81 9.04
C SER A 68 13.78 9.34 8.85
N ILE A 69 14.09 8.91 7.64
CA ILE A 69 15.46 8.67 7.23
C ILE A 69 16.06 10.06 7.31
N GLU A 70 16.79 10.34 8.40
CA GLU A 70 17.76 11.42 8.43
C GLU A 70 18.64 11.19 7.21
N LEU A 71 18.37 11.97 6.17
CA LEU A 71 19.25 12.13 5.04
C LEU A 71 20.50 12.80 5.63
N LYS A 72 21.45 11.99 6.09
CA LYS A 72 22.80 12.44 6.40
C LYS A 72 23.46 12.82 5.07
N VAL A 73 23.27 14.08 4.70
CA VAL A 73 24.18 14.81 3.80
C VAL A 73 25.26 15.43 4.66
#